data_AF-B0DLL3-F1
#
_entry.id   AF-B0DLL3-F1
#
_cell.length_a   1.000
_cell.length_b   1.000
_cell.length_c   1.000
_cell.angle_alpha   90.00
_cell.angle_beta   90.00
_cell.angle_gamma   90.00
#
_symmetry.space_group_name_H-M   'P 1'
#
loop_
_entity.id
_entity.type
_entity.pdbx_description
1 polymer ?
#
loop_
_entity_poly.entity_id
_entity_poly.type
_entity_poly.pdbx_seq_one_letter_code
_entity_poly.pdbx_strand_id
1 'polypeptide(L)'
;MHTLLVNSPQNIFTELKLPLNTPSDSIRAILLQRTSDTVLPPEMDRVLTKLKLLEVRRLYVRFGHDVFATCDYCQSFGDYALYALPRPLLSYVREVAVIGLFTLPTTPLAHLRSIGIGTLILAGLTEAYWLLTVPVAISPTDDKFFLRITMWHDTLLLLRNILFLVLLFLLHLPRIPLIDLFPIISNMVPSPNPTPASTSASIKGTIQTLDHLIPALHLLKYTRAALMRSPDARERAGVWWDAEREEGDVGRRDDGVRRAAKGMEIGYGERVEIDGVIEEEEGKLLTNTRKAIESLQESARPSDHWNAP
;
A
#
# COMPACT_ATOMS: atom_id res chain seq x y z
N MET A 1 -23.96 7.64 -0.60
CA MET A 1 -24.50 6.39 -0.01
C MET A 1 -25.97 6.17 -0.33
N HIS A 2 -26.82 7.21 -0.33
CA HIS A 2 -28.27 7.06 -0.61
C HIS A 2 -28.60 6.42 -1.96
N THR A 3 -27.91 6.78 -3.04
CA THR A 3 -28.13 6.21 -4.37
C THR A 3 -27.77 4.73 -4.49
N LEU A 4 -26.85 4.21 -3.67
CA LEU A 4 -26.40 2.81 -3.69
C LEU A 4 -27.30 1.88 -2.84
N LEU A 5 -27.88 2.41 -1.77
CA LEU A 5 -28.84 1.67 -0.94
C LEU A 5 -30.23 1.60 -1.61
N VAL A 6 -30.60 2.63 -2.37
CA VAL A 6 -31.91 2.73 -2.99
C VAL A 6 -31.93 2.12 -4.40
N ASN A 7 -30.86 2.30 -5.19
CA ASN A 7 -30.76 1.72 -6.52
C ASN A 7 -29.59 0.74 -6.57
N SER A 8 -29.89 -0.55 -6.36
CA SER A 8 -28.94 -1.61 -6.70
C SER A 8 -28.54 -1.45 -8.17
N PRO A 9 -27.25 -1.59 -8.53
CA PRO A 9 -26.87 -1.64 -9.94
C PRO A 9 -27.72 -2.71 -10.63
N GLN A 10 -28.49 -2.29 -11.64
CA GLN A 10 -29.42 -3.18 -12.33
C GLN A 10 -28.65 -3.98 -13.36
N ASN A 11 -28.31 -5.22 -13.01
CA ASN A 11 -27.88 -6.18 -14.00
C ASN A 11 -29.08 -6.66 -14.81
N ILE A 12 -29.00 -6.48 -16.14
CA ILE A 12 -29.99 -6.93 -17.11
C ILE A 12 -30.38 -8.40 -16.92
N PHE A 13 -29.43 -9.30 -16.64
CA PHE A 13 -29.74 -10.73 -16.46
C PHE A 13 -30.50 -11.01 -15.16
N THR A 14 -30.12 -10.35 -14.08
CA THR A 14 -30.78 -10.50 -12.77
C THR A 14 -32.18 -9.88 -12.80
N GLU A 15 -32.33 -8.73 -13.46
CA GLU A 15 -33.60 -8.03 -13.56
C GLU A 15 -34.61 -8.77 -14.46
N LEU A 16 -34.16 -9.24 -15.63
CA LEU A 16 -35.01 -10.00 -16.55
C LEU A 16 -35.15 -11.48 -16.17
N LYS A 17 -34.45 -11.94 -15.13
CA LYS A 17 -34.38 -13.34 -14.70
C LYS A 17 -33.98 -14.27 -15.85
N LEU A 18 -33.03 -13.83 -16.68
CA LEU A 18 -32.55 -14.58 -17.84
C LEU A 18 -31.24 -15.31 -17.54
N PRO A 19 -31.05 -16.55 -18.03
CA PRO A 19 -29.77 -17.21 -17.94
C PRO A 19 -28.71 -16.49 -18.79
N LEU A 20 -27.44 -16.57 -18.39
CA LEU A 20 -26.32 -15.93 -19.10
C LEU A 20 -26.16 -16.45 -20.54
N ASN A 21 -26.67 -17.67 -20.80
CA ASN A 21 -26.62 -18.30 -22.12
C ASN A 21 -27.67 -17.76 -23.10
N THR A 22 -28.64 -16.95 -22.66
CA THR A 22 -29.67 -16.38 -23.54
C THR A 22 -29.03 -15.57 -24.67
N PRO A 23 -29.39 -15.80 -25.95
CA PRO A 23 -28.85 -15.05 -27.06
C PRO A 23 -29.25 -13.56 -26.97
N SER A 24 -28.35 -12.67 -27.41
CA SER A 24 -28.54 -11.21 -27.33
C SER A 24 -29.81 -10.73 -28.02
N ASP A 25 -30.22 -11.39 -29.09
CA ASP A 25 -31.39 -11.01 -29.88
C ASP A 25 -32.69 -11.28 -29.10
N SER A 26 -32.74 -12.37 -28.32
CA SER A 26 -33.86 -12.62 -27.40
C SER A 26 -33.88 -11.61 -26.27
N ILE A 27 -32.72 -11.23 -25.72
CA ILE A 27 -32.64 -10.18 -24.69
C ILE A 27 -33.16 -8.85 -25.27
N ARG A 28 -32.77 -8.50 -26.50
CA ARG A 28 -33.24 -7.31 -27.21
C ARG A 28 -34.76 -7.34 -27.41
N ALA A 29 -35.31 -8.45 -27.87
CA ALA A 29 -36.75 -8.62 -28.07
C ALA A 29 -37.53 -8.44 -26.75
N ILE A 30 -37.04 -9.01 -25.66
CA ILE A 30 -37.65 -8.87 -24.32
C ILE A 30 -37.56 -7.41 -23.83
N LEU A 31 -36.43 -6.73 -24.05
CA LEU A 31 -36.26 -5.34 -23.66
C LEU A 31 -37.18 -4.40 -24.46
N LEU A 32 -37.33 -4.62 -25.76
CA LEU A 32 -38.28 -3.89 -26.62
C LEU A 32 -39.74 -4.21 -26.29
N GLN A 33 -40.03 -5.40 -25.77
CA GLN A 33 -41.37 -5.74 -25.30
C GLN A 33 -41.70 -5.04 -23.96
N ARG A 34 -40.70 -4.84 -23.11
CA ARG A 34 -40.87 -4.24 -21.78
C ARG A 34 -40.84 -2.71 -21.81
N THR A 35 -40.07 -2.14 -22.73
CA THR A 35 -40.00 -0.69 -22.97
C THR A 35 -41.09 -0.37 -23.98
N SER A 36 -41.92 0.66 -23.75
CA SER A 36 -42.93 1.10 -24.72
C SER A 36 -42.33 1.69 -26.01
N ASP A 37 -41.01 1.83 -26.06
CA ASP A 37 -40.29 2.49 -27.12
C ASP A 37 -39.90 1.51 -28.24
N THR A 38 -40.03 1.96 -29.49
CA THR A 38 -39.67 1.16 -30.66
C THR A 38 -38.16 1.06 -30.90
N VAL A 39 -37.36 1.92 -30.25
CA VAL A 39 -35.91 2.02 -30.45
C VAL A 39 -35.20 1.94 -29.11
N LEU A 40 -34.24 1.01 -29.01
CA LEU A 40 -33.42 0.85 -27.81
C LEU A 40 -32.36 1.96 -27.72
N PRO A 41 -32.04 2.48 -26.52
CA PRO A 41 -30.95 3.43 -26.36
C PRO A 41 -29.64 2.91 -26.96
N PRO A 42 -28.85 3.76 -27.64
CA PRO A 42 -27.66 3.33 -28.38
C PRO A 42 -26.61 2.69 -27.46
N GLU A 43 -26.52 3.13 -26.20
CA GLU A 43 -25.61 2.55 -25.20
C GLU A 43 -25.94 1.08 -24.92
N MET A 44 -27.23 0.76 -24.80
CA MET A 44 -27.67 -0.60 -24.55
C MET A 44 -27.50 -1.49 -25.79
N ASP A 45 -27.72 -0.96 -27.00
CA ASP A 45 -27.48 -1.71 -28.24
C ASP A 45 -25.98 -2.03 -28.42
N ARG A 46 -25.08 -1.11 -28.02
CA ARG A 46 -23.62 -1.38 -27.97
C ARG A 46 -23.28 -2.51 -27.01
N VAL A 47 -23.83 -2.50 -25.79
CA VAL A 47 -23.61 -3.56 -24.81
C VAL A 47 -24.12 -4.90 -25.33
N LEU A 48 -25.35 -4.95 -25.87
CA LEU A 48 -25.93 -6.16 -26.44
C LEU A 48 -25.12 -6.70 -27.63
N THR A 49 -24.55 -5.81 -28.45
CA THR A 49 -23.66 -6.19 -29.57
C THR A 49 -22.40 -6.86 -29.06
N LYS A 50 -21.76 -6.31 -28.01
CA LYS A 50 -20.58 -6.93 -27.36
C LYS A 50 -20.91 -8.26 -26.69
N LEU A 51 -22.10 -8.37 -26.07
CA LEU A 51 -22.58 -9.59 -25.42
C LEU A 51 -22.93 -10.72 -26.40
N LYS A 52 -22.77 -10.56 -27.71
CA LYS A 52 -22.90 -11.68 -28.66
C LYS A 52 -21.85 -12.78 -28.42
N LEU A 53 -20.66 -12.40 -27.95
CA LEU A 53 -19.56 -13.31 -27.67
C LEU A 53 -19.66 -13.87 -26.24
N LEU A 54 -19.59 -15.19 -26.09
CA LEU A 54 -19.69 -15.86 -24.78
C LEU A 54 -18.58 -15.44 -23.82
N GLU A 55 -17.36 -15.24 -24.33
CA GLU A 55 -16.22 -14.79 -23.53
C GLU A 55 -16.48 -13.41 -22.93
N VAL A 56 -17.06 -12.50 -23.72
CA VAL A 56 -17.45 -11.17 -23.27
C VAL A 56 -18.52 -11.22 -22.18
N ARG A 57 -19.48 -12.16 -22.26
CA ARG A 57 -20.46 -12.36 -21.19
C ARG A 57 -19.83 -12.76 -19.86
N ARG A 58 -18.75 -13.56 -19.89
CA ARG A 58 -18.01 -13.92 -18.65
C ARG A 58 -17.34 -12.69 -18.05
N LEU A 59 -16.74 -11.84 -18.89
CA LEU A 59 -16.16 -10.57 -18.45
C LEU A 59 -17.22 -9.60 -17.91
N TYR A 60 -18.41 -9.59 -18.50
CA TYR A 60 -19.53 -8.78 -18.04
C TYR A 60 -19.98 -9.14 -16.61
N VAL A 61 -20.07 -10.44 -16.29
CA VAL A 61 -20.39 -10.90 -14.91
C VAL A 61 -19.36 -10.40 -13.89
N ARG A 62 -18.11 -10.26 -14.33
CA ARG A 62 -16.96 -9.91 -13.49
C ARG A 62 -16.80 -8.41 -13.26
N PHE A 63 -16.91 -7.61 -14.31
CA PHE A 63 -16.65 -6.16 -14.27
C PHE A 63 -17.93 -5.31 -14.17
N GLY A 64 -19.09 -5.90 -14.47
CA GLY A 64 -20.38 -5.21 -14.38
C GLY A 64 -20.73 -4.41 -15.64
N HIS A 65 -21.96 -3.87 -15.64
CA HIS A 65 -22.55 -3.20 -16.80
C HIS A 65 -21.86 -1.89 -17.20
N ASP A 66 -21.50 -1.07 -16.21
CA ASP A 66 -20.94 0.27 -16.38
C ASP A 66 -19.66 0.29 -17.22
N VAL A 67 -18.77 -0.66 -16.97
CA VAL A 67 -17.50 -0.84 -17.69
C VAL A 67 -17.74 -1.18 -19.18
N PHE A 68 -18.75 -2.00 -19.46
CA PHE A 68 -19.09 -2.41 -20.82
C PHE A 68 -19.81 -1.33 -21.62
N ALA A 69 -20.65 -0.54 -20.95
CA ALA A 69 -21.38 0.57 -21.54
C ALA A 69 -20.44 1.74 -21.90
N THR A 70 -19.45 2.01 -21.07
CA THR A 70 -18.59 3.21 -21.20
C THR A 70 -17.26 2.97 -21.91
N CYS A 71 -16.70 1.75 -21.90
CA CYS A 71 -15.42 1.48 -22.56
C CYS A 71 -15.59 1.07 -24.04
N ASP A 72 -15.34 2.00 -24.98
CA ASP A 72 -15.40 1.71 -26.43
C ASP A 72 -14.16 0.95 -26.95
N TYR A 73 -12.99 1.13 -26.31
CA TYR A 73 -11.70 0.60 -26.79
C TYR A 73 -11.25 -0.71 -26.12
N CYS A 74 -12.00 -1.24 -25.16
CA CYS A 74 -11.62 -2.44 -24.43
C CYS A 74 -11.82 -3.71 -25.28
N GLN A 75 -10.74 -4.43 -25.59
CA GLN A 75 -10.79 -5.66 -26.37
C GLN A 75 -10.29 -6.87 -25.59
N SER A 76 -9.26 -6.67 -24.75
CA SER A 76 -8.65 -7.71 -23.94
C SER A 76 -9.13 -7.68 -22.49
N PHE A 77 -8.93 -8.79 -21.77
CA PHE A 77 -9.18 -8.85 -20.32
C PHE A 77 -8.45 -7.73 -19.56
N GLY A 78 -7.20 -7.43 -19.94
CA GLY A 78 -6.38 -6.40 -19.31
C GLY A 78 -6.98 -5.02 -19.44
N ASP A 79 -7.52 -4.68 -20.61
CA ASP A 79 -8.13 -3.36 -20.86
C ASP A 79 -9.35 -3.15 -19.96
N TYR A 80 -10.22 -4.17 -19.87
CA TYR A 80 -11.39 -4.14 -18.99
C TYR A 80 -10.99 -4.03 -17.52
N ALA A 81 -9.95 -4.77 -17.09
CA ALA A 81 -9.45 -4.70 -15.72
C ALA A 81 -8.89 -3.31 -15.37
N LEU A 82 -8.03 -2.77 -16.24
CA LEU A 82 -7.43 -1.44 -16.07
C LEU A 82 -8.49 -0.33 -16.04
N TYR A 83 -9.54 -0.46 -16.85
CA TYR A 83 -10.65 0.50 -16.85
C TYR A 83 -11.55 0.37 -15.62
N ALA A 84 -11.75 -0.84 -15.09
CA ALA A 84 -12.62 -1.08 -13.94
C ALA A 84 -11.99 -0.71 -12.58
N LEU A 85 -10.66 -0.77 -12.44
CA LEU A 85 -9.93 -0.61 -11.17
C LEU A 85 -9.91 0.82 -10.55
N PRO A 86 -9.90 1.93 -11.32
CA PRO A 86 -9.83 3.27 -10.73
C PRO A 86 -11.02 3.62 -9.84
N ARG A 87 -12.23 3.18 -10.22
CA ARG A 87 -13.47 3.47 -9.47
C ARG A 87 -13.46 2.88 -8.05
N PRO A 88 -13.17 1.58 -7.82
CA PRO A 88 -13.03 1.04 -6.47
C PRO A 88 -11.83 1.65 -5.73
N LEU A 89 -10.68 1.86 -6.40
CA LEU A 89 -9.50 2.46 -5.76
C LEU A 89 -9.78 3.85 -5.20
N LEU A 90 -10.45 4.72 -5.97
CA LEU A 90 -10.87 6.05 -5.51
C LEU A 90 -11.81 5.97 -4.31
N SER A 91 -12.66 4.94 -4.23
CA SER A 91 -13.54 4.76 -3.08
C SER A 91 -12.77 4.39 -1.80
N TYR A 92 -11.71 3.57 -1.91
CA TYR A 92 -10.81 3.28 -0.79
C TYR A 92 -10.00 4.51 -0.38
N VAL A 93 -9.47 5.27 -1.33
CA VAL A 93 -8.74 6.52 -1.04
C VAL A 93 -9.62 7.51 -0.30
N ARG A 94 -10.88 7.68 -0.74
CA ARG A 94 -11.85 8.52 -0.05
C ARG A 94 -12.10 8.03 1.38
N GLU A 95 -12.25 6.72 1.58
CA GLU A 95 -12.50 6.18 2.92
C GLU A 95 -11.27 6.31 3.84
N VAL A 96 -10.06 6.10 3.32
CA VAL A 96 -8.80 6.36 4.04
C VAL A 96 -8.73 7.82 4.47
N ALA A 97 -9.13 8.77 3.61
CA ALA A 97 -9.17 10.18 3.96
C ALA A 97 -10.20 10.47 5.07
N VAL A 98 -11.38 9.85 5.02
CA VAL A 98 -12.41 9.96 6.07
C VAL A 98 -11.90 9.42 7.39
N ILE A 99 -11.32 8.22 7.42
CA ILE A 99 -10.72 7.64 8.63
C ILE A 99 -9.57 8.51 9.14
N GLY A 100 -8.72 9.01 8.25
CA GLY A 100 -7.63 9.92 8.61
C GLY A 100 -8.12 11.21 9.29
N LEU A 101 -9.26 11.75 8.84
CA LEU A 101 -9.89 12.92 9.43
C LEU A 101 -10.50 12.61 10.82
N PHE A 102 -11.12 11.43 10.99
CA PHE A 102 -11.67 11.01 12.28
C PHE A 102 -10.61 10.59 13.30
N THR A 103 -9.42 10.20 12.85
CA THR A 103 -8.31 9.69 13.69
C THR A 103 -7.16 10.71 13.82
N LEU A 104 -7.48 12.00 13.77
CA LEU A 104 -6.49 13.06 14.01
C LEU A 104 -5.81 12.90 15.38
N PRO A 105 -4.55 13.36 15.55
CA PRO A 105 -3.77 13.16 16.78
C PRO A 105 -4.41 13.74 18.04
N THR A 106 -5.32 14.70 17.88
CA THR A 106 -6.08 15.33 18.97
C THR A 106 -7.22 14.45 19.48
N THR A 107 -7.56 13.37 18.78
CA THR A 107 -8.65 12.46 19.13
C THR A 107 -8.12 11.24 19.88
N PRO A 108 -8.88 10.68 20.85
CA PRO A 108 -8.49 9.46 21.55
C PRO A 108 -8.43 8.23 20.62
N LEU A 109 -8.96 8.35 19.40
CA LEU A 109 -9.02 7.31 18.37
C LEU A 109 -7.75 7.24 17.51
N ALA A 110 -6.75 8.08 17.76
CA ALA A 110 -5.51 8.12 16.97
C ALA A 110 -4.82 6.75 16.83
N HIS A 111 -4.90 5.90 17.86
CA HIS A 111 -4.34 4.55 17.88
C HIS A 111 -5.03 3.59 16.87
N LEU A 112 -6.31 3.81 16.54
CA LEU A 112 -7.05 2.99 15.58
C LEU A 112 -6.72 3.33 14.13
N ARG A 113 -5.96 4.41 13.89
CA ARG A 113 -5.61 4.87 12.55
C ARG A 113 -4.84 3.81 11.77
N SER A 114 -3.80 3.23 12.36
CA SER A 114 -2.97 2.22 11.68
C SER A 114 -3.77 0.96 11.35
N ILE A 115 -4.65 0.53 12.27
CA ILE A 115 -5.55 -0.60 12.06
C ILE A 115 -6.54 -0.28 10.93
N GLY A 116 -7.25 0.83 10.99
CA GLY A 116 -8.25 1.21 9.99
C GLY A 116 -7.64 1.34 8.59
N ILE A 117 -6.51 2.02 8.47
CA ILE A 117 -5.77 2.15 7.20
C ILE A 117 -5.28 0.77 6.73
N GLY A 118 -4.69 -0.03 7.61
CA GLY A 118 -4.20 -1.37 7.29
C GLY A 118 -5.32 -2.29 6.79
N THR A 119 -6.47 -2.29 7.46
CA THR A 119 -7.65 -3.05 7.05
C THR A 119 -8.18 -2.60 5.69
N LEU A 120 -8.22 -1.29 5.40
CA LEU A 120 -8.65 -0.79 4.10
C LEU A 120 -7.68 -1.17 2.97
N ILE A 121 -6.37 -1.06 3.20
CA ILE A 121 -5.34 -1.46 2.23
C ILE A 121 -5.48 -2.96 1.95
N LEU A 122 -5.55 -3.78 3.00
CA LEU A 122 -5.71 -5.23 2.85
C LEU A 122 -6.99 -5.57 2.10
N ALA A 123 -8.12 -4.94 2.43
CA ALA A 123 -9.40 -5.16 1.76
C ALA A 123 -9.36 -4.72 0.28
N GLY A 124 -8.68 -3.62 -0.05
CA GLY A 124 -8.50 -3.20 -1.43
C GLY A 124 -7.65 -4.17 -2.24
N LEU A 125 -6.57 -4.70 -1.65
CA LEU A 125 -5.74 -5.74 -2.27
C LEU A 125 -6.50 -7.05 -2.45
N THR A 126 -7.30 -7.48 -1.47
CA THR A 126 -8.11 -8.69 -1.60
C THR A 126 -9.23 -8.52 -2.62
N GLU A 127 -9.90 -7.36 -2.68
CA GLU A 127 -10.88 -7.06 -3.72
C GLU A 127 -10.22 -7.11 -5.11
N ALA A 128 -9.08 -6.44 -5.30
CA ALA A 128 -8.35 -6.45 -6.57
C ALA A 128 -7.91 -7.87 -6.96
N TYR A 129 -7.34 -8.64 -6.03
CA TYR A 129 -6.94 -10.02 -6.26
C TYR A 129 -8.13 -10.90 -6.66
N TRP A 130 -9.25 -10.80 -5.93
CA TRP A 130 -10.47 -11.58 -6.23
C TRP A 130 -11.04 -11.19 -7.59
N LEU A 131 -11.13 -9.88 -7.85
CA LEU A 131 -11.55 -9.33 -9.13
C LEU A 131 -10.61 -9.69 -10.27
N LEU A 132 -9.36 -10.12 -10.04
CA LEU A 132 -8.42 -10.58 -11.09
C LEU A 132 -8.32 -12.11 -11.21
N THR A 133 -8.58 -12.87 -10.14
CA THR A 133 -8.40 -14.34 -10.14
C THR A 133 -9.68 -15.17 -10.14
N VAL A 134 -10.84 -14.61 -9.75
CA VAL A 134 -12.07 -15.42 -9.61
C VAL A 134 -12.48 -16.09 -10.93
N PRO A 135 -12.66 -17.42 -10.96
CA PRO A 135 -13.19 -18.11 -12.11
C PRO A 135 -14.71 -17.89 -12.22
N VAL A 136 -15.19 -17.58 -13.42
CA VAL A 136 -16.62 -17.46 -13.71
C VAL A 136 -17.12 -18.82 -14.19
N ALA A 137 -17.65 -19.62 -13.26
CA ALA A 137 -18.29 -20.89 -13.58
C ALA A 137 -19.71 -20.64 -14.10
N ILE A 138 -19.98 -21.08 -15.34
CA ILE A 138 -21.34 -21.14 -15.89
C ILE A 138 -21.84 -22.56 -15.62
N SER A 139 -22.73 -22.72 -14.64
CA SER A 139 -23.31 -24.04 -14.38
C SER A 139 -24.16 -24.48 -15.59
N PRO A 140 -23.91 -25.66 -16.17
CA PRO A 140 -24.76 -26.21 -17.23
C PRO A 140 -26.14 -26.54 -16.64
N THR A 141 -27.13 -25.97 -17.30
CA THR A 141 -28.58 -26.11 -17.15
C THR A 141 -29.02 -27.53 -16.77
N ASP A 142 -29.49 -27.75 -15.54
CA ASP A 142 -30.54 -28.77 -15.27
C ASP A 142 -31.13 -28.75 -13.85
N ASP A 143 -30.48 -28.12 -12.87
CA ASP A 143 -31.05 -28.10 -11.52
C ASP A 143 -32.05 -26.96 -11.33
N LYS A 144 -33.21 -27.31 -10.77
CA LYS A 144 -34.34 -26.43 -10.39
C LYS A 144 -33.94 -25.25 -9.49
N PHE A 145 -32.69 -25.20 -9.01
CA PHE A 145 -32.03 -24.03 -8.45
C PHE A 145 -31.46 -23.10 -9.54
N PHE A 146 -32.30 -22.70 -10.50
CA PHE A 146 -32.02 -21.68 -11.53
C PHE A 146 -31.68 -20.27 -10.97
N LEU A 147 -31.50 -20.16 -9.65
CA LEU A 147 -31.44 -18.91 -8.91
C LEU A 147 -30.05 -18.72 -8.32
N ARG A 148 -29.17 -18.12 -9.14
CA ARG A 148 -28.22 -17.04 -8.81
C ARG A 148 -26.92 -17.25 -9.56
N ILE A 149 -26.88 -16.73 -10.79
CA ILE A 149 -25.60 -16.27 -11.35
C ILE A 149 -25.08 -15.22 -10.37
N THR A 150 -23.96 -15.52 -9.72
CA THR A 150 -23.32 -14.59 -8.79
C THR A 150 -22.60 -13.52 -9.60
N MET A 151 -23.18 -12.32 -9.61
CA MET A 151 -22.54 -11.15 -10.18
C MET A 151 -21.45 -10.68 -9.23
N TRP A 152 -20.21 -11.12 -9.47
CA TRP A 152 -19.07 -10.83 -8.60
C TRP A 152 -18.85 -9.33 -8.43
N HIS A 153 -19.11 -8.53 -9.46
CA HIS A 153 -19.04 -7.08 -9.36
C HIS A 153 -19.98 -6.53 -8.28
N ASP A 154 -21.25 -6.96 -8.30
CA ASP A 154 -22.29 -6.47 -7.38
C ASP A 154 -22.02 -6.95 -5.96
N THR A 155 -21.55 -8.19 -5.79
CA THR A 155 -21.21 -8.73 -4.47
C THR A 155 -20.00 -8.03 -3.87
N LEU A 156 -18.95 -7.74 -4.65
CA LEU A 156 -17.78 -6.99 -4.19
C LEU A 156 -18.15 -5.54 -3.84
N LEU A 157 -18.96 -4.87 -4.66
CA LEU A 157 -19.49 -3.53 -4.38
C LEU A 157 -20.28 -3.50 -3.07
N LEU A 158 -21.17 -4.48 -2.86
CA LEU A 158 -21.94 -4.61 -1.63
C LEU A 158 -21.03 -4.87 -0.43
N LEU A 159 -20.09 -5.82 -0.55
CA LEU A 159 -19.14 -6.15 0.52
C LEU A 159 -18.30 -4.93 0.91
N ARG A 160 -17.82 -4.15 -0.07
CA ARG A 160 -17.08 -2.91 0.17
C ARG A 160 -17.92 -1.88 0.92
N ASN A 161 -19.17 -1.65 0.49
CA ASN A 161 -20.03 -0.69 1.16
C ASN A 161 -20.37 -1.13 2.60
N ILE A 162 -20.58 -2.43 2.83
CA ILE A 162 -20.75 -3.01 4.17
C ILE A 162 -19.48 -2.80 4.98
N LEU A 163 -18.31 -3.09 4.42
CA LEU A 163 -17.02 -2.88 5.07
C LEU A 163 -16.86 -1.42 5.51
N PHE A 164 -17.13 -0.45 4.63
CA PHE A 164 -17.02 0.97 4.96
C PHE A 164 -17.99 1.37 6.07
N LEU A 165 -19.23 0.90 6.01
CA LEU A 165 -20.23 1.20 7.04
C LEU A 165 -19.85 0.57 8.39
N VAL A 166 -19.46 -0.71 8.40
CA VAL A 166 -19.03 -1.42 9.61
C VAL A 166 -17.78 -0.78 10.18
N LEU A 167 -16.79 -0.43 9.37
CA LEU A 167 -15.57 0.21 9.82
C LEU A 167 -15.84 1.59 10.45
N LEU A 168 -16.67 2.42 9.80
CA LEU A 168 -17.06 3.72 10.34
C LEU A 168 -17.88 3.56 11.63
N PHE A 169 -18.77 2.57 11.69
CA PHE A 169 -19.54 2.25 12.89
C PHE A 169 -18.64 1.80 14.05
N LEU A 170 -17.68 0.90 13.79
CA LEU A 170 -16.72 0.43 14.78
C LEU A 170 -15.82 1.56 15.30
N LEU A 171 -15.41 2.49 14.43
CA LEU A 171 -14.65 3.67 14.83
C LEU A 171 -15.48 4.67 15.65
N HIS A 172 -16.79 4.76 15.39
CA HIS A 172 -17.67 5.69 16.10
C HIS A 172 -18.09 5.17 17.48
N LEU A 173 -18.09 3.86 17.73
CA LEU A 173 -18.44 3.31 19.04
C LEU A 173 -17.31 3.56 20.05
N PRO A 174 -17.50 4.46 21.04
CA PRO A 174 -16.41 4.96 21.88
C PRO A 174 -15.86 3.93 22.89
N ARG A 175 -16.43 2.73 23.00
CA ARG A 175 -16.03 1.67 23.94
C ARG A 175 -16.48 0.30 23.45
N ILE A 176 -15.76 -0.30 22.52
CA ILE A 176 -15.95 -1.72 22.22
C ILE A 176 -14.89 -2.51 22.99
N PRO A 177 -15.26 -3.28 24.05
CA PRO A 177 -14.32 -4.10 24.82
C PRO A 177 -13.74 -5.28 24.01
N LEU A 178 -14.14 -5.44 22.74
CA LEU A 178 -13.67 -6.51 21.86
C LEU A 178 -12.21 -6.32 21.43
N ILE A 179 -11.68 -5.09 21.41
CA ILE A 179 -10.29 -4.85 21.02
C ILE A 179 -9.33 -5.40 22.09
N ASP A 180 -9.71 -5.29 23.36
CA ASP A 180 -8.94 -5.85 24.48
C ASP A 180 -9.03 -7.38 24.54
N LEU A 181 -9.99 -8.00 23.83
CA LEU A 181 -10.19 -9.45 23.83
C LEU A 181 -9.15 -10.19 22.96
N PHE A 182 -8.52 -9.50 22.00
CA PHE A 182 -7.54 -10.10 21.10
C PHE A 182 -6.11 -9.68 21.49
N PRO A 183 -5.37 -10.52 22.25
CA PRO A 183 -4.05 -10.15 22.79
C PRO A 183 -3.01 -9.84 21.70
N ILE A 184 -3.17 -10.45 20.52
CA ILE A 184 -2.31 -10.25 19.34
C ILE A 184 -2.34 -8.79 18.88
N ILE A 185 -3.51 -8.16 18.92
CA ILE A 185 -3.69 -6.78 18.44
C ILE A 185 -3.15 -5.79 19.48
N SER A 186 -3.25 -6.10 20.77
CA SER A 186 -2.77 -5.23 21.86
C SER A 186 -1.26 -4.93 21.79
N ASN A 187 -0.45 -5.87 21.29
CA ASN A 187 1.00 -5.68 21.18
C ASN A 187 1.41 -4.76 20.01
N MET A 188 0.54 -4.58 19.02
CA MET A 188 0.81 -3.75 17.85
C MET A 188 0.29 -2.32 17.98
N VAL A 189 -0.58 -2.06 18.97
CA VAL A 189 -1.28 -0.79 19.11
C VAL A 189 -0.69 -0.02 20.29
N PRO A 190 0.08 1.06 20.07
CA PRO A 190 0.55 1.89 21.17
C PRO A 190 -0.65 2.50 21.90
N SER A 191 -0.65 2.35 23.23
CA SER A 191 -1.78 2.78 24.07
C SER A 191 -2.03 4.29 23.92
N PRO A 192 -3.28 4.72 23.68
CA PRO A 192 -3.59 6.08 23.22
C PRO A 192 -3.39 7.18 24.25
N ASN A 193 -3.24 6.84 25.52
CA ASN A 193 -2.89 7.79 26.56
C ASN A 193 -1.61 7.32 27.23
N PRO A 194 -0.47 7.98 26.96
CA PRO A 194 0.66 7.84 27.84
C PRO A 194 0.22 8.44 29.19
N THR A 195 -0.27 7.59 30.09
CA THR A 195 -0.35 8.00 31.49
C THR A 195 1.07 8.43 31.88
N PRO A 196 1.23 9.42 32.78
CA PRO A 196 2.57 9.80 33.24
C PRO A 196 3.37 8.57 33.73
N ALA A 197 2.67 7.57 34.26
CA ALA A 197 3.21 6.25 34.58
C ALA A 197 3.76 5.49 33.36
N SER A 198 3.01 5.32 32.26
CA SER A 198 3.50 4.60 31.08
C SER A 198 4.59 5.36 30.31
N THR A 199 4.55 6.69 30.31
CA THR A 199 5.64 7.53 29.80
C THR A 199 6.93 7.27 30.57
N SER A 200 6.84 7.24 31.91
CA SER A 200 7.99 6.94 32.76
C SER A 200 8.52 5.51 32.55
N ALA A 201 7.64 4.54 32.27
CA ALA A 201 8.04 3.16 32.01
C ALA A 201 8.73 3.01 30.64
N SER A 202 8.20 3.65 29.59
CA SER A 202 8.83 3.68 28.27
C SER A 202 10.18 4.39 28.30
N ILE A 203 10.27 5.54 28.97
CA ILE A 203 11.52 6.27 29.19
C ILE A 203 12.51 5.40 29.96
N LYS A 204 12.09 4.75 31.05
CA LYS A 204 12.94 3.81 31.80
C LYS A 204 13.42 2.65 30.92
N GLY A 205 12.57 2.08 30.09
CA GLY A 205 12.95 1.04 29.13
C GLY A 205 14.01 1.53 28.14
N THR A 206 13.82 2.72 27.57
CA THR A 206 14.81 3.31 26.66
C THR A 206 16.13 3.63 27.37
N ILE A 207 16.08 4.14 28.60
CA ILE A 207 17.27 4.40 29.42
C ILE A 207 18.00 3.09 29.71
N GLN A 208 17.29 2.04 30.11
CA GLN A 208 17.90 0.71 30.34
C GLN A 208 18.57 0.16 29.08
N THR A 209 17.93 0.30 27.91
CA THR A 209 18.57 -0.11 26.65
C THR A 209 19.80 0.73 26.34
N LEU A 210 19.77 2.04 26.62
CA LEU A 210 20.91 2.92 26.45
C LEU A 210 22.07 2.54 27.39
N ASP A 211 21.75 2.24 28.64
CA ASP A 211 22.69 1.82 29.68
C ASP A 211 23.40 0.51 29.31
N HIS A 212 22.74 -0.40 28.58
CA HIS A 212 23.39 -1.60 28.06
C HIS A 212 24.24 -1.34 26.81
N LEU A 213 23.90 -0.36 25.99
CA LEU A 213 24.65 0.00 24.78
C LEU A 213 25.96 0.72 25.10
N ILE A 214 26.01 1.51 26.18
CA ILE A 214 27.22 2.25 26.57
C ILE A 214 28.42 1.30 26.83
N PRO A 215 28.32 0.26 27.69
CA PRO A 215 29.39 -0.72 27.88
C PRO A 215 29.73 -1.50 26.62
N ALA A 216 28.74 -1.84 25.78
CA ALA A 216 28.98 -2.54 24.53
C ALA A 216 29.81 -1.69 23.55
N LEU A 217 29.52 -0.39 23.45
CA LEU A 217 30.32 0.57 22.67
C LEU A 217 31.74 0.72 23.23
N HIS A 218 31.89 0.77 24.56
CA HIS A 218 33.22 0.79 25.19
C HIS A 218 34.00 -0.50 24.92
N LEU A 219 33.36 -1.65 25.02
CA LEU A 219 33.98 -2.94 24.72
C LEU A 219 34.41 -2.99 23.26
N LEU A 220 33.56 -2.53 22.33
CA LEU A 220 33.90 -2.43 20.91
C LEU A 220 35.11 -1.51 20.66
N LYS A 221 35.20 -0.38 21.37
CA LYS A 221 36.37 0.51 21.32
C LYS A 221 37.64 -0.22 21.79
N TYR A 222 37.59 -0.94 22.91
CA TYR A 222 38.74 -1.65 23.45
C TYR A 222 39.13 -2.87 22.60
N THR A 223 38.17 -3.62 22.07
CA THR A 223 38.46 -4.74 21.16
C THR A 223 39.10 -4.25 19.88
N ARG A 224 38.64 -3.12 19.31
CA ARG A 224 39.30 -2.47 18.17
C ARG A 224 40.75 -2.10 18.50
N ALA A 225 41.00 -1.48 19.65
CA ALA A 225 42.35 -1.13 20.07
C ALA A 225 43.24 -2.38 20.31
N ALA A 226 42.68 -3.45 20.87
CA ALA A 226 43.38 -4.71 21.12
C ALA A 226 43.71 -5.47 19.82
N LEU A 227 42.77 -5.53 18.86
CA LEU A 227 42.99 -6.06 17.51
C LEU A 227 44.17 -5.38 16.84
N MET A 228 44.24 -4.05 16.95
CA MET A 228 45.35 -3.28 16.38
C MET A 228 46.69 -3.53 17.08
N ARG A 229 46.75 -4.13 18.27
CA ARG A 229 48.03 -4.49 18.93
C ARG A 229 48.63 -5.80 18.40
N SER A 230 47.81 -6.73 17.92
CA SER A 230 48.29 -7.96 17.31
C SER A 230 48.76 -7.70 15.86
N PRO A 231 50.02 -8.01 15.50
CA PRO A 231 50.54 -7.73 14.17
C PRO A 231 49.79 -8.51 13.08
N ASP A 232 49.49 -9.79 13.31
CA ASP A 232 48.77 -10.66 12.38
C ASP A 232 47.31 -10.21 12.15
N ALA A 233 46.62 -9.81 13.22
CA ALA A 233 45.25 -9.30 13.09
C ALA A 233 45.21 -7.92 12.40
N ARG A 234 46.21 -7.07 12.67
CA ARG A 234 46.35 -5.76 12.00
C ARG A 234 46.60 -5.92 10.51
N GLU A 235 47.48 -6.84 10.11
CA GLU A 235 47.77 -7.13 8.71
C GLU A 235 46.52 -7.62 7.99
N ARG A 236 45.82 -8.62 8.54
CA ARG A 236 44.57 -9.13 7.97
C ARG A 236 43.48 -8.07 7.87
N ALA A 237 43.34 -7.22 8.90
CA ALA A 237 42.41 -6.10 8.85
C ALA A 237 42.80 -5.09 7.76
N GLY A 238 44.09 -4.78 7.60
CA GLY A 238 44.59 -3.91 6.54
C GLY A 238 44.25 -4.44 5.15
N VAL A 239 44.57 -5.71 4.89
CA VAL A 239 44.24 -6.39 3.63
C VAL A 239 42.74 -6.34 3.33
N TRP A 240 41.89 -6.60 4.33
CA TRP A 240 40.45 -6.54 4.15
C TRP A 240 39.95 -5.11 3.84
N TRP A 241 40.43 -4.10 4.57
CA TRP A 241 40.03 -2.71 4.32
C TRP A 241 40.55 -2.17 2.98
N ASP A 242 41.71 -2.63 2.53
CA ASP A 242 42.25 -2.26 1.22
C ASP A 242 41.43 -2.90 0.09
N ALA A 243 41.00 -4.16 0.25
CA ALA A 243 40.08 -4.83 -0.68
C ALA A 243 38.71 -4.12 -0.75
N GLU A 244 38.12 -3.77 0.41
CA GLU A 244 36.86 -3.00 0.47
C GLU A 244 37.01 -1.60 -0.14
N ARG A 245 38.17 -0.96 0.03
CA ARG A 245 38.44 0.34 -0.61
C ARG A 245 38.48 0.20 -2.12
N GLU A 246 39.11 -0.86 -2.64
CA GLU A 246 39.18 -1.14 -4.06
C GLU A 246 37.78 -1.42 -4.63
N GLU A 247 36.98 -2.28 -3.99
CA GLU A 247 35.59 -2.54 -4.40
C GLU A 247 34.74 -1.25 -4.37
N GLY A 248 34.89 -0.45 -3.32
CA GLY A 248 34.26 0.86 -3.21
C GLY A 248 34.71 1.82 -4.33
N ASP A 249 35.97 1.81 -4.73
CA ASP A 249 36.49 2.62 -5.83
C ASP A 249 35.99 2.15 -7.20
N VAL A 250 35.80 0.84 -7.38
CA VAL A 250 35.16 0.28 -8.58
C VAL A 250 33.69 0.74 -8.65
N GLY A 251 32.95 0.61 -7.54
CA GLY A 251 31.56 1.09 -7.46
C GLY A 251 31.43 2.60 -7.66
N ARG A 252 32.38 3.40 -7.17
CA ARG A 252 32.44 4.86 -7.40
C ARG A 252 32.72 5.22 -8.87
N ARG A 253 33.49 4.39 -9.58
CA ARG A 253 33.83 4.59 -11.00
C ARG A 253 32.74 4.10 -11.96
N ASP A 254 31.82 3.25 -11.50
CA ASP A 254 30.72 2.75 -12.32
C ASP A 254 29.68 3.85 -12.63
N ASP A 255 29.50 4.14 -13.92
CA ASP A 255 28.55 5.16 -14.40
C ASP A 255 27.08 4.83 -14.08
N GLY A 256 26.72 3.55 -13.98
CA GLY A 256 25.40 3.09 -13.57
C GLY A 256 25.12 3.43 -12.11
N VAL A 257 26.10 3.18 -11.22
CA VAL A 257 26.02 3.53 -9.80
C VAL A 257 25.96 5.04 -9.61
N ARG A 258 26.78 5.81 -10.34
CA ARG A 258 26.75 7.29 -10.30
C ARG A 258 25.40 7.84 -10.75
N ARG A 259 24.81 7.30 -11.81
CA ARG A 259 23.47 7.70 -12.29
C ARG A 259 22.38 7.37 -11.28
N ALA A 260 22.39 6.16 -10.70
CA ALA A 260 21.44 5.77 -9.67
C ALA A 260 21.56 6.64 -8.40
N ALA A 261 22.79 6.91 -7.95
CA ALA A 261 23.06 7.77 -6.80
C ALA A 261 22.59 9.22 -7.04
N LYS A 262 22.81 9.75 -8.26
CA LYS A 262 22.30 11.08 -8.67
C LYS A 262 20.76 11.11 -8.67
N GLY A 263 20.11 10.04 -9.13
CA GLY A 263 18.66 9.90 -9.10
C GLY A 263 18.05 9.82 -7.69
N MET A 264 18.81 9.33 -6.71
CA MET A 264 18.38 9.27 -5.29
C MET A 264 18.81 10.50 -4.48
N GLU A 265 19.45 11.49 -5.10
CA GLU A 265 20.08 12.64 -4.42
C GLU A 265 21.19 12.28 -3.42
N ILE A 266 21.75 11.08 -3.51
CA ILE A 266 22.86 10.58 -2.68
C ILE A 266 24.20 10.67 -3.46
N GLY A 267 24.25 11.55 -4.46
CA GLY A 267 25.34 11.61 -5.44
C GLY A 267 26.72 11.90 -4.81
N TYR A 268 27.73 11.23 -5.36
CA TYR A 268 29.13 11.60 -5.20
C TYR A 268 29.39 12.93 -5.93
N GLY A 269 30.24 13.76 -5.34
CA GLY A 269 30.65 15.05 -5.92
C GLY A 269 31.03 14.94 -7.38
N GLU A 270 30.58 15.88 -8.21
CA GLU A 270 31.01 15.96 -9.60
C GLU A 270 32.34 16.73 -9.62
N ARG A 271 33.39 16.15 -10.23
CA ARG A 271 34.62 16.90 -10.51
C ARG A 271 34.30 17.92 -11.59
N VAL A 272 34.25 19.19 -11.23
CA VAL A 272 34.05 20.27 -12.20
C VAL A 272 35.41 20.93 -12.39
N GLU A 273 35.94 20.87 -13.61
CA GLU A 273 37.14 21.61 -13.98
C GLU A 273 36.70 23.01 -14.46
N ILE A 274 37.03 24.03 -13.67
CA ILE A 274 36.76 25.44 -14.00
C ILE A 274 38.12 26.12 -14.16
N ASP A 275 38.39 26.64 -15.36
CA ASP A 275 39.64 27.37 -15.69
C ASP A 275 40.94 26.61 -15.35
N GLY A 276 40.96 25.30 -15.53
CA GLY A 276 42.12 24.44 -15.23
C GLY A 276 42.33 24.15 -13.75
N VAL A 277 41.42 24.61 -12.88
CA VAL A 277 41.35 24.22 -11.48
C VAL A 277 40.27 23.15 -11.34
N ILE A 278 40.70 21.96 -10.92
CA ILE A 278 39.78 20.87 -10.59
C ILE A 278 39.20 21.17 -9.21
N GLU A 279 37.98 21.71 -9.16
CA GLU A 279 37.25 21.89 -7.92
C GLU A 279 36.36 20.66 -7.70
N GLU A 280 36.71 19.87 -6.69
CA GLU A 280 35.89 18.74 -6.26
C GLU A 280 34.74 19.26 -5.39
N GLU A 281 33.56 19.41 -5.98
CA GLU A 281 32.36 19.76 -5.22
C GLU A 281 32.06 18.63 -4.22
N GLU A 282 32.07 18.91 -2.92
CA GLU A 282 31.80 17.89 -1.91
C GLU A 282 30.38 17.31 -2.10
N GLY A 283 30.28 16.00 -2.35
CA GLY A 283 29.00 15.34 -2.60
C GLY A 283 27.98 15.53 -1.47
N LYS A 284 26.68 15.53 -1.80
CA LYS A 284 25.57 15.68 -0.84
C LYS A 284 25.64 14.66 0.32
N LEU A 285 26.13 13.45 0.05
CA LEU A 285 26.32 12.45 1.10
C LEU A 285 27.35 12.91 2.13
N LEU A 286 28.51 13.38 1.68
CA LEU A 286 29.61 13.75 2.56
C LEU A 286 29.27 14.98 3.39
N THR A 287 28.57 15.94 2.79
CA THR A 287 28.05 17.11 3.51
C THR A 287 26.99 16.73 4.55
N ASN A 288 26.07 15.81 4.24
CA ASN A 288 25.09 15.31 5.20
C ASN A 288 25.75 14.50 6.34
N THR A 289 26.73 13.65 6.02
CA THR A 289 27.48 12.89 7.02
C THR A 289 28.29 13.82 7.92
N ARG A 290 28.95 14.83 7.35
CA ARG A 290 29.68 15.85 8.13
C ARG A 290 28.74 16.59 9.07
N LYS A 291 27.59 17.07 8.58
CA LYS A 291 26.56 17.72 9.41
C LYS A 291 26.04 16.80 10.52
N ALA A 292 25.83 15.52 10.23
CA ALA A 292 25.41 14.55 11.23
C ALA A 292 26.49 14.32 12.30
N ILE A 293 27.76 14.24 11.91
CA ILE A 293 28.89 14.11 12.83
C ILE A 293 29.04 15.39 13.67
N GLU A 294 28.95 16.56 13.08
CA GLU A 294 28.99 17.85 13.78
C GLU A 294 27.84 17.95 14.80
N SER A 295 26.61 17.58 14.39
CA SER A 295 25.45 17.52 15.30
C SER A 295 25.65 16.52 16.44
N LEU A 296 26.24 15.36 16.15
CA LEU A 296 26.60 14.37 17.18
C LEU A 296 27.68 14.91 18.12
N GLN A 297 28.70 15.60 17.62
CA GLN A 297 29.74 16.22 18.44
C GLN A 297 29.20 17.34 19.33
N GLU A 298 28.26 18.15 18.82
CA GLU A 298 27.59 19.19 19.59
C GLU A 298 26.71 18.61 20.70
N SER A 299 25.96 17.54 20.40
CA SER A 299 25.09 16.87 21.38
C SER A 299 25.84 16.01 22.39
N ALA A 300 26.99 15.44 22.00
CA ALA A 300 27.83 14.58 22.81
C ALA A 300 29.16 15.27 23.13
N ARG A 301 29.11 16.48 23.72
CA ARG A 301 30.30 17.12 24.27
C ARG A 301 31.01 16.13 25.21
N PRO A 302 32.28 15.76 24.93
CA PRO A 302 33.04 14.93 25.84
C PRO A 302 33.05 15.60 27.21
N SER A 303 32.81 14.83 28.28
CA SER A 303 32.85 15.40 29.63
C SER A 303 34.20 16.06 29.89
N ASP A 304 34.21 17.17 30.62
CA ASP A 304 35.45 17.94 30.92
C ASP A 304 36.53 17.10 31.63
N HIS A 305 36.17 15.91 32.14
CA HIS A 305 37.09 14.91 32.68
C HIS A 305 38.09 14.33 31.68
N TRP A 306 37.90 14.53 30.37
CA TRP A 306 38.83 14.07 29.33
C TRP A 306 39.86 15.13 28.91
N ASN A 307 39.71 16.38 29.36
CA ASN A 307 40.74 17.39 29.18
C ASN A 307 41.83 17.13 30.24
N ALA A 308 42.91 16.46 29.83
CA ALA A 308 44.10 16.35 30.66
C ALA A 308 44.62 17.76 31.02
N PRO A 309 45.11 17.97 32.25
CA PRO A 309 45.65 19.26 32.70
C PRO A 309 46.92 19.67 31.93
#